data_AF-A0A839SRS7-F1
#
_entry.id   AF-A0A839SRS7-F1
#
_cell.length_a   1.000
_cell.length_b   1.000
_cell.length_c   1.000
_cell.angle_alpha   90.00
_cell.angle_beta   90.00
_cell.angle_gamma   90.00
#
_symmetry.space_group_name_H-M   'P 1'
#
loop_
_entity.id
_entity.type
_entity.pdbx_description
1 polymer ?
#
loop_
_entity_poly.entity_id
_entity_poly.type
_entity_poly.pdbx_seq_one_letter_code
_entity_poly.pdbx_strand_id
1 'polypeptide(L)' 'MRSGPWRWHLDEVFVKINGETHYLWRAVDREGEVLESFVTKRPVRRLL' A
#
# COMPACT_ATOMS: atom_id res chain seq x y z
N MET A 1 23.75 -8.88 -14.07
CA MET A 1 22.62 -8.16 -13.45
C MET A 1 23.03 -7.73 -12.06
N ARG A 2 23.35 -6.46 -11.83
CA ARG A 2 23.61 -5.95 -10.49
C ARG A 2 22.26 -5.51 -9.91
N SER A 3 21.69 -6.31 -9.03
CA SER A 3 20.58 -5.88 -8.19
C SER A 3 21.10 -4.78 -7.27
N GLY A 4 20.85 -3.52 -7.62
CA GLY A 4 20.95 -2.43 -6.65
C GLY A 4 20.02 -2.72 -5.46
N PRO A 5 20.19 -2.05 -4.31
CA PRO A 5 19.35 -2.33 -3.15
C PRO A 5 17.88 -2.12 -3.52
N TRP A 6 17.11 -3.20 -3.58
CA TRP A 6 15.67 -3.17 -3.79
C TRP A 6 15.08 -2.26 -2.70
N ARG A 7 14.54 -1.10 -3.10
CA ARG A 7 13.78 -0.24 -2.19
C ARG A 7 12.37 -0.22 -2.71
N TRP A 8 11.48 -0.70 -1.87
CA TRP A 8 10.06 -0.48 -1.98
C TRP A 8 9.66 0.53 -0.91
N HIS A 9 8.51 1.16 -1.10
CA HIS A 9 7.85 1.99 -0.11
C HIS A 9 6.41 1.52 0.07
N LEU A 10 5.81 1.87 1.21
CA LEU A 10 4.44 1.53 1.53
C LEU A 10 3.60 2.80 1.54
N ASP A 11 2.59 2.84 0.68
CA ASP A 11 1.63 3.94 0.61
C ASP A 11 0.34 3.58 1.34
N GLU A 12 -0.23 4.57 2.04
CA GLU A 12 -1.61 4.54 2.54
C GLU A 12 -2.47 5.49 1.69
N VAL A 13 -3.55 4.96 1.11
CA VAL A 13 -4.47 5.68 0.25
C VAL A 13 -5.91 5.43 0.71
N PHE A 14 -6.78 6.43 0.55
CA PHE A 14 -8.22 6.28 0.81
C PHE A 14 -8.99 6.08 -0.49
N VAL A 15 -9.84 5.05 -0.55
CA VAL A 15 -10.68 4.75 -1.71
C VAL A 15 -12.13 4.63 -1.32
N LYS A 16 -13.06 5.00 -2.20
CA LYS A 16 -14.51 4.78 -1.99
C LYS A 16 -14.96 3.52 -2.72
N ILE A 17 -15.53 2.57 -1.98
CA ILE A 17 -16.12 1.34 -2.52
C ILE A 17 -17.55 1.28 -2.00
N ASN A 18 -18.55 1.23 -2.89
CA ASN A 18 -19.98 1.27 -2.56
C ASN A 18 -20.37 2.47 -1.68
N GLY A 19 -19.75 3.64 -1.90
CA GLY A 19 -20.03 4.85 -1.13
C GLY A 19 -19.32 4.94 0.22
N GLU A 20 -18.67 3.87 0.69
CA GLU A 20 -17.92 3.83 1.95
C GLU A 20 -16.42 4.02 1.73
N THR A 21 -15.77 4.81 2.59
CA THR A 21 -14.31 5.00 2.57
C THR A 21 -13.59 3.77 3.14
N HIS A 22 -12.58 3.30 2.43
CA HIS A 22 -11.71 2.18 2.79
C HIS A 22 -10.24 2.62 2.78
N TYR A 23 -9.43 1.91 3.55
CA TYR A 23 -7.98 2.07 3.60
C TYR A 23 -7.34 1.11 2.61
N LEU A 24 -6.53 1.62 1.71
CA LEU A 24 -5.76 0.86 0.74
C LEU A 24 -4.27 1.03 1.05
N TRP A 25 -3.62 -0.10 1.33
CA TRP A 25 -2.17 -0.19 1.48
C TRP A 25 -1.57 -0.72 0.20
N ARG A 26 -0.47 -0.12 -0.27
CA ARG A 26 0.22 -0.57 -1.49
C ARG A 26 1.72 -0.64 -1.27
N ALA A 27 2.31 -1.78 -1.60
CA ALA A 27 3.76 -1.90 -1.74
C ALA A 27 4.14 -1.45 -3.15
N VAL A 28 4.99 -0.42 -3.25
CA VAL A 28 5.37 0.19 -4.52
C VAL A 28 6.87 0.17 -4.65
N ASP A 29 7.38 -0.24 -5.81
CA ASP A 29 8.81 -0.23 -6.08
C ASP A 29 9.32 1.18 -6.43
N ARG A 30 10.56 1.29 -6.94
CA ARG A 30 11.14 2.59 -7.30
C ARG A 30 10.65 3.15 -8.64
N GLU A 31 10.16 2.29 -9.52
CA GLU A 31 9.66 2.67 -10.85
C GLU A 31 8.17 3.05 -10.79
N GLY A 32 7.53 2.82 -9.65
CA GLY A 32 6.12 3.10 -9.41
C GLY A 32 5.22 1.89 -9.65
N GLU A 33 5.80 0.70 -9.85
CA GLU A 33 5.04 -0.53 -9.99
C GLU A 33 4.46 -0.95 -8.64
N VAL A 34 3.16 -1.26 -8.63
CA VAL A 34 2.49 -1.81 -7.45
C VAL A 34 2.77 -3.31 -7.41
N LEU A 35 3.53 -3.73 -6.40
CA LEU A 35 3.88 -5.13 -6.19
C LEU A 35 2.76 -5.90 -5.49
N GLU A 36 2.11 -5.27 -4.51
CA GLU A 36 1.02 -5.84 -3.73
C GLU A 36 0.08 -4.74 -3.21
N SER A 37 -1.19 -5.09 -3.01
CA SER A 37 -2.19 -4.19 -2.43
C SER A 37 -3.13 -4.89 -1.46
N PHE A 38 -3.48 -4.21 -0.37
CA PHE A 38 -4.40 -4.72 0.64
C PHE A 38 -5.43 -3.66 1.03
N VAL A 39 -6.72 -4.02 1.01
CA VAL A 39 -7.83 -3.12 1.36
C VAL A 39 -8.51 -3.55 2.65
N THR A 40 -8.82 -2.60 3.52
CA THR A 40 -9.57 -2.85 4.76
C THR A 40 -10.58 -1.74 5.04
N LYS A 41 -11.75 -2.13 5.57
CA LYS A 41 -12.75 -1.20 6.11
C LYS A 41 -12.32 -0.53 7.41
N ARG A 42 -11.47 -1.22 8.19
CA ARG A 42 -11.07 -0.77 9.53
C ARG A 42 -9.64 -0.24 9.50
N PRO A 43 -9.34 0.87 10.21
CA PRO A 43 -7.96 1.31 10.37
C PRO A 43 -7.17 0.21 11.06
N VAL A 44 -5.97 -0.07 10.54
CA VAL A 44 -5.01 -0.97 11.20
C VAL A 44 -4.66 -0.33 12.55
N ARG A 45 -4.91 -1.07 13.65
CA ARG A 45 -4.39 -0.70 14.95
C ARG A 45 -2.89 -0.95 14.94
N ARG A 46 -2.10 0.12 14.98
CA ARG A 46 -0.68 0.03 15.31
C ARG A 46 -0.58 -0.43 16.76
N LEU A 47 -0.13 -1.66 16.98
CA LEU A 47 0.42 -2.03 18.29
C LEU A 47 1.70 -1.21 18.42
N LEU A 48 1.67 -0.22 19.31
CA LEU A 48 2.85 0.57 19.69
C LEU A 48 3.79 -0.29 20.54
#